data_AF-A0A969B1R1-F1
#
_entry.id   AF-A0A969B1R1-F1
#
_cell.length_a   1.000
_cell.length_b   1.000
_cell.length_c   1.000
_cell.angle_alpha   90.00
_cell.angle_beta   90.00
_cell.angle_gamma   90.00
#
_symmetry.space_group_name_H-M   'P 1'
#
loop_
_entity.id
_entity.type
_entity.pdbx_description
1 polymer ?
#
loop_
_entity_poly.entity_id
_entity_poly.type
_entity_poly.pdbx_seq_one_letter_code
_entity_poly.pdbx_strand_id
1 'polypeptide(L)'
;VRAIYLRKEDQISKQAFPVIKDVFEKQGKVYENIVVPIADGSKIYQIVTNLEKAYRSQGEELLRSFEKTVVLANIDDTWKEHLRELDELKQSVQNASYEQKDPLLIYKFESFELFKSALNKINREVVGSLLKGQLPLKDSSEVRQAQAPRRTDMSRLQAQKSEFEGRGSQGPIEQGANQERKVQPVRVEKKVGRNEPCPCGSGKKFKNCHGTAEA
;
A
#
# COMPACT_ATOMS: atom_id res chain seq x y z
N VAL A 1 -21.35 24.32 9.65
CA VAL A 1 -20.70 22.99 9.51
C VAL A 1 -21.59 21.86 9.98
N ARG A 2 -22.05 21.84 11.24
CA ARG A 2 -22.91 20.77 11.79
C ARG A 2 -24.16 20.43 10.94
N ALA A 3 -24.91 21.43 10.49
CA ALA A 3 -26.10 21.20 9.66
C ALA A 3 -25.79 20.55 8.29
N ILE A 4 -24.62 20.84 7.71
CA ILE A 4 -24.18 20.23 6.45
C ILE A 4 -23.82 18.76 6.70
N TYR A 5 -23.16 18.49 7.82
CA TYR A 5 -22.80 17.15 8.22
C TYR A 5 -24.04 16.26 8.45
N LEU A 6 -25.04 16.74 9.19
CA LEU A 6 -26.30 16.00 9.42
C LEU A 6 -27.03 15.65 8.11
N ARG A 7 -27.07 16.56 7.14
CA ARG A 7 -27.65 16.28 5.81
C ARG A 7 -26.87 15.20 5.07
N LYS A 8 -25.55 15.24 5.18
CA LYS A 8 -24.67 14.26 4.55
C LYS A 8 -24.80 12.90 5.21
N GLU A 9 -24.95 12.88 6.52
CA GLU A 9 -25.23 11.68 7.30
C GLU A 9 -26.50 10.98 6.80
N ASP A 10 -27.60 11.73 6.67
CA ASP A 10 -28.85 11.22 6.11
C ASP A 10 -28.68 10.69 4.66
N GLN A 11 -27.87 11.35 3.82
CA GLN A 11 -27.57 10.87 2.47
C GLN A 11 -26.79 9.55 2.47
N ILE A 12 -25.74 9.43 3.29
CA ILE A 12 -24.94 8.19 3.39
C ILE A 12 -25.81 7.06 3.94
N SER A 13 -26.61 7.34 4.98
CA SER A 13 -27.52 6.36 5.57
C SER A 13 -28.52 5.83 4.54
N LYS A 14 -29.15 6.73 3.76
CA LYS A 14 -30.09 6.35 2.68
C LYS A 14 -29.45 5.51 1.58
N GLN A 15 -28.19 5.78 1.24
CA GLN A 15 -27.44 5.02 0.24
C GLN A 15 -26.99 3.65 0.78
N ALA A 16 -26.56 3.57 2.04
CA ALA A 16 -26.09 2.33 2.67
C ALA A 16 -27.23 1.39 3.07
N PHE A 17 -28.36 1.93 3.54
CA PHE A 17 -29.47 1.14 4.09
C PHE A 17 -30.01 0.04 3.17
N PRO A 18 -30.23 0.22 1.85
CA PRO A 18 -30.70 -0.87 0.99
C PRO A 18 -29.73 -2.04 0.95
N VAL A 19 -28.41 -1.78 0.98
CA VAL A 19 -27.38 -2.83 1.01
C VAL A 19 -27.37 -3.54 2.36
N ILE A 20 -27.45 -2.79 3.46
CA ILE A 20 -27.50 -3.34 4.82
C ILE A 20 -28.76 -4.22 4.99
N LYS A 21 -29.91 -3.75 4.51
CA LYS A 21 -31.17 -4.48 4.53
C LYS A 21 -31.09 -5.78 3.74
N ASP A 22 -30.58 -5.73 2.51
CA ASP A 22 -30.44 -6.91 1.65
C ASP A 22 -29.52 -7.98 2.29
N VAL A 23 -28.40 -7.54 2.88
CA VAL A 23 -27.45 -8.43 3.57
C VAL A 23 -28.07 -9.02 4.85
N PHE A 24 -28.80 -8.23 5.63
CA PHE A 24 -29.45 -8.72 6.85
C PHE A 24 -30.58 -9.71 6.54
N GLU A 25 -31.41 -9.44 5.53
CA GLU A 25 -32.53 -10.32 5.16
C GLU A 25 -32.04 -11.63 4.52
N LYS A 26 -31.02 -11.59 3.66
CA LYS A 26 -30.48 -12.79 2.99
C LYS A 26 -29.52 -13.59 3.86
N GLN A 27 -28.71 -12.92 4.68
CA GLN A 27 -27.52 -13.52 5.32
C GLN A 27 -27.37 -13.15 6.80
N GLY A 28 -28.38 -12.54 7.45
CA GLY A 28 -28.28 -12.04 8.82
C GLY A 28 -28.03 -13.08 9.91
N LYS A 29 -28.20 -14.39 9.62
CA LYS A 29 -27.84 -15.48 10.55
C LYS A 29 -26.39 -15.97 10.40
N VAL A 30 -25.71 -15.60 9.32
CA VAL A 30 -24.36 -16.08 8.99
C VAL A 30 -23.29 -15.10 9.47
N TYR A 31 -23.57 -13.81 9.43
CA TYR A 31 -22.60 -12.76 9.74
C TYR A 31 -23.14 -11.79 10.79
N GLU A 32 -22.34 -11.56 11.84
CA GLU A 32 -22.65 -10.59 12.89
C GLU A 32 -22.18 -9.17 12.54
N ASN A 33 -21.02 -9.07 11.87
CA ASN A 33 -20.40 -7.79 11.50
C ASN A 33 -20.22 -7.69 9.99
N ILE A 34 -20.38 -6.49 9.47
CA ILE A 34 -20.12 -6.15 8.07
C ILE A 34 -19.00 -5.12 7.96
N VAL A 35 -18.30 -5.17 6.83
CA VAL A 35 -17.27 -4.18 6.48
C VAL A 35 -17.80 -3.33 5.35
N VAL A 36 -17.91 -2.03 5.59
CA VAL A 36 -18.35 -1.05 4.59
C VAL A 36 -17.18 -0.12 4.27
N PRO A 37 -16.68 -0.10 3.02
CA PRO A 37 -15.65 0.85 2.63
C PRO A 37 -16.27 2.25 2.49
N ILE A 38 -15.67 3.26 3.12
CA ILE A 38 -16.00 4.68 2.94
C ILE A 38 -14.73 5.38 2.47
N ALA A 39 -14.81 6.15 1.39
CA ALA A 39 -13.67 6.85 0.81
C ALA A 39 -13.84 8.36 0.91
N ASP A 40 -12.79 9.10 1.25
CA ASP A 40 -12.80 10.57 1.27
C ASP A 40 -12.13 11.21 0.03
N GLY A 41 -11.90 10.39 -1.00
CA GLY A 41 -11.19 10.74 -2.24
C GLY A 41 -9.69 10.46 -2.20
N SER A 42 -9.09 10.31 -1.01
CA SER A 42 -7.67 9.98 -0.87
C SER A 42 -7.43 8.73 -0.04
N LYS A 43 -8.16 8.57 1.06
CA LYS A 43 -8.08 7.41 1.97
C LYS A 43 -9.37 6.59 1.85
N ILE A 44 -9.23 5.27 1.94
CA ILE A 44 -10.35 4.32 2.04
C ILE A 44 -10.35 3.77 3.46
N TYR A 45 -11.44 4.01 4.18
CA TYR A 45 -11.66 3.50 5.52
C TYR A 45 -12.54 2.26 5.45
N GLN A 46 -12.05 1.15 6.00
CA GLN A 46 -12.82 -0.09 6.12
C GLN A 46 -13.56 -0.07 7.46
N ILE A 47 -14.85 0.27 7.43
CA ILE A 47 -15.64 0.44 8.64
C ILE A 47 -16.29 -0.88 9.03
N VAL A 48 -15.89 -1.40 10.18
CA VAL A 48 -16.51 -2.58 10.78
C VAL A 48 -17.70 -2.12 11.61
N THR A 49 -18.90 -2.62 11.30
CA THR A 49 -20.11 -2.32 12.06
C THR A 49 -20.94 -3.58 12.28
N ASN A 50 -21.68 -3.63 13.40
CA ASN A 50 -22.57 -4.73 13.70
C ASN A 50 -23.84 -4.65 12.84
N LEU A 51 -24.14 -5.74 12.14
CA LEU A 51 -25.21 -5.78 11.14
C LEU A 51 -26.60 -5.58 11.76
N GLU A 52 -26.87 -6.22 12.90
CA GLU A 52 -28.17 -6.13 13.58
C GLU A 52 -28.42 -4.69 14.07
N LYS A 53 -27.42 -4.06 14.68
CA LYS A 53 -27.50 -2.66 15.13
C LYS A 53 -27.65 -1.70 13.95
N ALA A 54 -26.88 -1.90 12.87
CA ALA A 54 -26.96 -1.07 11.68
C ALA A 54 -28.34 -1.16 11.00
N TYR A 55 -28.95 -2.35 10.98
CA TYR A 55 -30.31 -2.53 10.46
C TYR A 55 -31.37 -1.83 11.33
N ARG A 56 -31.33 -2.03 12.65
CA ARG A 56 -32.29 -1.43 13.59
C ARG A 56 -32.20 0.11 13.63
N SER A 57 -30.99 0.64 13.49
CA SER A 57 -30.72 2.09 13.48
C SER A 57 -30.82 2.73 12.10
N GLN A 58 -31.29 2.00 11.08
CA GLN A 58 -31.42 2.49 9.71
C GLN A 58 -30.12 3.06 9.09
N GLY A 59 -28.96 2.61 9.58
CA GLY A 59 -27.63 3.05 9.12
C GLY A 59 -26.91 4.05 10.02
N GLU A 60 -27.52 4.55 11.09
CA GLU A 60 -26.85 5.50 12.02
C GLU A 60 -25.62 4.86 12.71
N GLU A 61 -25.71 3.58 13.09
CA GLU A 61 -24.58 2.87 13.72
C GLU A 61 -23.35 2.76 12.80
N LEU A 62 -23.56 2.68 11.48
CA LEU A 62 -22.47 2.67 10.51
C LEU A 62 -21.70 4.00 10.58
N LEU A 63 -22.40 5.13 10.66
CA LEU A 63 -21.78 6.45 10.71
C LEU A 63 -21.06 6.69 12.03
N ARG A 64 -21.65 6.25 13.15
CA ARG A 64 -20.96 6.28 14.44
C ARG A 64 -19.65 5.48 14.42
N SER A 65 -19.68 4.31 13.77
CA SER A 65 -18.49 3.46 13.58
C SER A 65 -17.48 4.13 12.66
N PHE A 66 -17.94 4.83 11.62
CA PHE A 66 -17.11 5.62 10.71
C PHE A 66 -16.41 6.77 11.45
N GLU A 67 -17.15 7.58 12.22
CA GLU A 67 -16.60 8.68 13.01
C GLU A 67 -15.48 8.21 13.93
N LYS A 68 -15.75 7.15 14.70
CA LYS A 68 -14.75 6.56 15.61
C LYS A 68 -13.50 6.11 14.86
N THR A 69 -13.67 5.43 13.73
CA THR A 69 -12.55 4.91 12.93
C THR A 69 -11.71 6.03 12.34
N VAL A 70 -12.35 7.08 11.79
CA VAL A 70 -11.66 8.24 11.23
C VAL A 70 -10.88 9.00 12.30
N VAL A 71 -11.46 9.20 13.48
CA VAL A 71 -10.79 9.88 14.59
C VAL A 71 -9.56 9.08 15.03
N LEU A 72 -9.72 7.78 15.30
CA LEU A 72 -8.62 6.93 15.76
C LEU A 72 -7.49 6.85 14.72
N ALA A 73 -7.82 6.63 13.45
CA ALA A 73 -6.82 6.53 12.39
C ALA A 73 -6.00 7.81 12.24
N ASN A 74 -6.65 8.99 12.26
CA ASN A 74 -5.94 10.26 12.14
C ASN A 74 -5.13 10.62 13.39
N ILE A 75 -5.61 10.27 14.59
CA ILE A 75 -4.83 10.44 15.83
C ILE A 75 -3.58 9.57 15.77
N ASP A 76 -3.71 8.28 15.46
CA ASP A 76 -2.58 7.36 15.42
C ASP A 76 -1.54 7.81 14.39
N ASP A 77 -1.96 8.19 13.18
CA ASP A 77 -1.07 8.69 12.13
C ASP A 77 -0.34 9.96 12.53
N THR A 78 -1.06 10.95 13.08
CA THR A 78 -0.45 12.21 13.50
C THR A 78 0.44 12.03 14.71
N TRP A 79 0.07 11.15 15.65
CA TRP A 79 0.86 10.88 16.84
C TRP A 79 2.18 10.17 16.51
N LYS A 80 2.16 9.18 15.60
CA LYS A 80 3.39 8.55 15.09
C LYS A 80 4.35 9.57 14.49
N GLU A 81 3.83 10.52 13.73
CA GLU A 81 4.65 11.57 13.13
C GLU A 81 5.17 12.56 14.18
N HIS A 82 4.33 12.98 15.12
CA HIS A 82 4.75 13.85 16.23
C HIS A 82 5.88 13.24 17.07
N LEU A 83 5.84 11.93 17.35
CA LEU A 83 6.93 11.26 18.06
C LEU A 83 8.24 11.29 17.29
N ARG A 84 8.21 11.18 15.95
CA ARG A 84 9.40 11.33 15.11
C ARG A 84 9.94 12.76 15.15
N GLU A 85 9.05 13.74 15.01
CA GLU A 85 9.42 15.16 15.10
C GLU A 85 10.07 15.49 16.46
N LEU A 86 9.57 14.91 17.56
CA LEU A 86 10.16 15.07 18.90
C LEU A 86 11.55 14.43 19.01
N ASP A 87 11.75 13.25 18.42
CA ASP A 87 13.06 12.59 18.39
C ASP A 87 14.08 13.40 17.56
N GLU A 88 13.67 13.93 16.41
CA GLU A 88 14.49 14.84 15.59
C GLU A 88 14.82 16.13 16.34
N LEU A 89 13.83 16.74 16.99
CA LEU A 89 14.01 17.93 17.82
C LEU A 89 15.02 17.67 18.94
N LYS A 90 14.92 16.53 19.62
CA LYS A 90 15.85 16.15 20.69
C LYS A 90 17.30 16.08 20.20
N GLN A 91 17.53 15.58 18.99
CA GLN A 91 18.86 15.54 18.38
C GLN A 91 19.35 16.95 17.98
N SER A 92 18.47 17.77 17.40
CA SER A 92 18.79 19.14 16.98
C SER A 92 19.16 20.04 18.17
N VAL A 93 18.42 19.94 19.27
CA VAL A 93 18.63 20.72 20.49
C VAL A 93 20.00 20.44 21.15
N GLN A 94 20.57 19.24 20.97
CA GLN A 94 21.94 18.97 21.43
C GLN A 94 22.97 19.86 20.72
N ASN A 95 22.73 20.23 19.45
CA ASN A 95 23.56 21.18 18.73
C ASN A 95 23.32 22.63 19.19
N ALA A 96 22.15 22.96 19.73
CA ALA A 96 21.87 24.30 20.27
C ALA A 96 22.72 24.64 21.52
N SER A 97 23.31 23.63 22.18
CA SER A 97 24.28 23.85 23.26
C SER A 97 25.50 24.67 22.81
N TYR A 98 25.84 24.65 21.52
CA TYR A 98 26.93 25.48 20.97
C TYR A 98 26.59 26.98 20.98
N GLU A 99 25.31 27.35 21.03
CA GLU A 99 24.84 28.75 21.10
C GLU A 99 24.73 29.30 22.54
N GLN A 100 25.17 28.55 23.56
CA GLN A 100 25.05 28.92 24.99
C GLN A 100 23.62 29.15 25.49
N LYS A 101 22.61 28.65 24.77
CA LYS A 101 21.23 28.60 25.26
C LYS A 101 21.00 27.33 26.07
N ASP A 102 20.05 27.36 27.00
CA ASP A 102 19.63 26.17 27.74
C ASP A 102 18.89 25.19 26.80
N PRO A 103 19.48 24.02 26.48
CA PRO A 103 18.86 23.05 25.57
C PRO A 103 17.53 22.53 26.11
N LEU A 104 17.40 22.37 27.43
CA LEU A 104 16.17 21.87 28.05
C LEU A 104 15.01 22.85 27.84
N LEU A 105 15.30 24.14 27.91
CA LEU A 105 14.30 25.19 27.74
C LEU A 105 13.82 25.26 26.28
N ILE A 106 14.74 25.18 25.32
CA ILE A 106 14.42 25.15 23.88
C ILE A 106 13.54 23.95 23.57
N TYR A 107 13.95 22.75 24.01
CA TYR A 107 13.16 21.53 23.81
C TYR A 107 11.74 21.70 24.33
N LYS A 108 11.55 22.25 25.54
CA LYS A 108 10.21 22.45 26.13
C LYS A 108 9.33 23.39 25.31
N PHE A 109 9.87 24.51 24.82
CA PHE A 109 9.09 25.45 24.03
C PHE A 109 8.77 24.90 22.63
N GLU A 110 9.77 24.35 21.94
CA GLU A 110 9.59 23.84 20.58
C GLU A 110 8.70 22.57 20.55
N SER A 111 8.88 21.64 21.49
CA SER A 111 8.03 20.45 21.61
C SER A 111 6.56 20.80 21.85
N PHE A 112 6.29 21.86 22.63
CA PHE A 112 4.93 22.32 22.87
C PHE A 112 4.30 22.95 21.63
N GLU A 113 5.06 23.72 20.84
CA GLU A 113 4.57 24.26 19.56
C GLU A 113 4.30 23.14 18.54
N LEU A 114 5.17 22.13 18.46
CA LEU A 114 4.92 20.92 17.66
C LEU A 114 3.63 20.22 18.09
N PHE A 115 3.41 20.06 19.40
CA PHE A 115 2.19 19.45 19.92
C PHE A 115 0.93 20.25 19.55
N LYS A 116 0.95 21.59 19.67
CA LYS A 116 -0.16 22.44 19.21
C LYS A 116 -0.43 22.27 17.72
N SER A 117 0.62 22.22 16.91
CA SER A 117 0.51 22.00 15.46
C SER A 117 -0.14 20.65 15.17
N ALA A 118 0.30 19.58 15.85
CA ALA A 118 -0.26 18.24 15.73
C ALA A 118 -1.76 18.20 16.08
N LEU A 119 -2.18 18.83 17.18
CA LEU A 119 -3.60 18.94 17.55
C LEU A 119 -4.44 19.66 16.49
N ASN A 120 -3.92 20.77 15.95
CA ASN A 120 -4.59 21.51 14.89
C ASN A 120 -4.70 20.69 13.60
N LYS A 121 -3.68 19.90 13.28
CA LYS A 121 -3.67 18.99 12.13
C LYS A 121 -4.73 17.89 12.29
N ILE A 122 -4.78 17.22 13.44
CA ILE A 122 -5.81 16.20 13.75
C ILE A 122 -7.22 16.77 13.53
N ASN A 123 -7.51 17.95 14.11
CA ASN A 123 -8.83 18.56 13.97
C ASN A 123 -9.20 18.87 12.50
N ARG A 124 -8.25 19.39 11.71
CA ARG A 124 -8.47 19.69 10.30
C ARG A 124 -8.67 18.43 9.47
N GLU A 125 -7.86 17.40 9.70
CA GLU A 125 -7.93 16.13 8.98
C GLU A 125 -9.23 15.38 9.31
N VAL A 126 -9.60 15.26 10.59
CA VAL A 126 -10.85 14.61 11.01
C VAL A 126 -12.06 15.31 10.39
N VAL A 127 -12.18 16.63 10.52
CA VAL A 127 -13.31 17.37 9.93
C VAL A 127 -13.30 17.25 8.41
N GLY A 128 -12.13 17.30 7.78
CA GLY A 128 -11.96 17.11 6.34
C GLY A 128 -12.44 15.74 5.87
N SER A 129 -12.00 14.67 6.51
CA SER A 129 -12.37 13.29 6.17
C SER A 129 -13.86 13.01 6.44
N LEU A 130 -14.43 13.51 7.53
CA LEU A 130 -15.87 13.40 7.78
C LEU A 130 -16.71 14.13 6.71
N LEU A 131 -16.31 15.35 6.35
CA LEU A 131 -17.01 16.15 5.33
C LEU A 131 -16.78 15.67 3.90
N LYS A 132 -15.72 14.91 3.61
CA LYS A 132 -15.45 14.35 2.27
C LYS A 132 -15.84 12.88 2.11
N GLY A 133 -15.96 12.11 3.19
CA GLY A 133 -16.30 10.69 3.17
C GLY A 133 -17.58 10.35 2.39
N GLN A 134 -17.50 9.49 1.39
CA GLN A 134 -18.60 9.03 0.57
C GLN A 134 -18.49 7.51 0.41
N LEU A 135 -19.63 6.85 0.20
CA LEU A 135 -19.61 5.44 -0.17
C LEU A 135 -19.09 5.35 -1.60
N PRO A 136 -18.06 4.52 -1.88
CA PRO A 136 -17.67 4.23 -3.24
C PRO A 136 -18.81 3.49 -3.90
N LEU A 137 -19.62 4.21 -4.68
CA LEU A 137 -20.56 3.60 -5.60
C LEU A 137 -19.69 2.86 -6.61
N LYS A 138 -19.70 1.52 -6.53
CA LYS A 138 -19.27 0.72 -7.67
C LYS A 138 -20.28 1.03 -8.78
N ASP A 139 -19.93 1.95 -9.65
CA ASP A 139 -20.48 1.97 -11.00
C ASP A 139 -20.21 0.58 -11.58
N SER A 140 -21.28 -0.20 -11.69
CA SER A 140 -21.26 -1.54 -12.28
C SER A 140 -20.91 -1.53 -13.78
N SER A 141 -20.65 -0.35 -14.35
CA SER A 141 -20.39 -0.05 -15.75
C SER A 141 -18.91 0.06 -16.13
N GLU A 142 -17.95 0.08 -15.18
CA GLU A 142 -16.52 0.23 -15.50
C GLU A 142 -15.65 -1.01 -15.22
N VAL A 143 -16.21 -2.21 -15.42
CA VAL A 143 -15.34 -3.33 -15.83
C VAL A 143 -15.03 -3.15 -17.32
N ARG A 144 -14.22 -2.14 -17.67
CA ARG A 144 -13.58 -2.11 -18.98
C ARG A 144 -12.65 -3.32 -19.01
N GLN A 145 -13.05 -4.37 -19.71
CA GLN A 145 -12.13 -5.42 -20.15
C GLN A 145 -10.89 -4.72 -20.68
N ALA A 146 -9.72 -5.00 -20.08
CA ALA A 146 -8.46 -4.49 -20.55
C ALA A 146 -8.39 -4.81 -22.05
N GLN A 147 -8.47 -3.80 -22.90
CA GLN A 147 -8.27 -4.00 -24.33
C GLN A 147 -6.90 -4.65 -24.46
N ALA A 148 -6.88 -5.87 -25.01
CA ALA A 148 -5.65 -6.61 -25.24
C ALA A 148 -4.65 -5.65 -25.92
N PRO A 149 -3.40 -5.56 -25.43
CA PRO A 149 -2.43 -4.62 -25.97
C PRO A 149 -2.37 -4.81 -27.49
N ARG A 150 -2.69 -3.74 -28.23
CA ARG A 150 -2.60 -3.73 -29.69
C ARG A 150 -1.21 -4.19 -30.05
N ARG A 151 -1.10 -5.35 -30.70
CA ARG A 151 0.17 -5.88 -31.20
C ARG A 151 0.75 -4.81 -32.13
N THR A 152 1.83 -4.19 -31.70
CA THR A 152 2.57 -3.22 -32.51
C THR A 152 3.10 -3.98 -33.72
N ASP A 153 2.70 -3.57 -34.93
CA ASP A 153 3.17 -4.19 -36.16
C ASP A 153 4.65 -3.82 -36.38
N MET A 154 5.53 -4.77 -36.04
CA MET A 154 6.99 -4.61 -36.08
C MET A 154 7.57 -4.74 -37.51
N SER A 155 6.72 -4.87 -38.54
CA SER A 155 7.15 -5.14 -39.92
C SER A 155 7.96 -4.00 -40.58
N ARG A 156 7.97 -2.79 -40.00
CA ARG A 156 8.69 -1.61 -40.54
C ARG A 156 10.01 -1.25 -39.84
N LEU A 157 10.46 -2.04 -38.87
CA LEU A 157 11.75 -1.77 -38.23
C LEU A 157 12.91 -2.37 -39.04
N GLN A 158 13.44 -1.57 -39.96
CA GLN A 158 14.75 -1.83 -40.55
C GLN A 158 15.83 -1.46 -39.53
N ALA A 159 16.53 -2.47 -39.01
CA ALA A 159 17.75 -2.26 -38.24
C ALA A 159 18.86 -1.78 -39.18
N GLN A 160 19.12 -0.47 -39.22
CA GLN A 160 20.33 0.03 -39.85
C GLN A 160 21.50 -0.19 -38.87
N LYS A 161 22.33 -1.18 -39.19
CA LYS A 161 23.63 -1.37 -38.56
C LYS A 161 24.62 -0.44 -39.24
N SER A 162 24.98 0.67 -38.59
CA SER A 162 26.11 1.48 -39.02
C SER A 162 27.41 0.75 -38.66
N GLU A 163 28.05 0.16 -39.67
CA GLU A 163 29.46 -0.21 -39.60
C GLU A 163 30.28 1.09 -39.53
N PHE A 164 30.76 1.41 -38.33
CA PHE A 164 31.74 2.46 -38.12
C PHE A 164 33.13 1.85 -38.33
N GLU A 165 33.65 2.02 -39.55
CA GLU A 165 35.01 1.64 -39.94
C GLU A 165 36.04 2.57 -39.28
N GLY A 166 37.06 1.96 -38.67
CA GLY A 166 38.10 2.66 -37.95
C GLY A 166 39.02 3.51 -38.82
N ARG A 167 39.33 4.71 -38.34
CA ARG A 167 40.56 5.44 -38.67
C ARG A 167 41.32 5.74 -37.39
N GLY A 168 42.52 5.18 -37.30
CA GLY A 168 43.44 5.40 -36.20
C GLY A 168 44.18 6.74 -36.29
N SER A 169 44.57 7.24 -35.12
CA SER A 169 45.67 8.17 -34.91
C SER A 169 46.22 8.00 -33.49
N GLN A 170 47.54 7.90 -33.41
CA GLN A 170 48.39 7.44 -32.31
C GLN A 170 48.46 8.39 -31.09
N GLY A 171 48.75 7.83 -29.91
CA GLY A 171 49.29 8.55 -28.73
C GLY A 171 49.05 7.81 -27.41
N PRO A 172 50.06 7.49 -26.57
CA PRO A 172 49.97 6.44 -25.54
C PRO A 172 49.65 6.99 -24.16
N ILE A 173 48.74 6.32 -23.43
CA ILE A 173 48.67 6.40 -21.96
C ILE A 173 48.40 5.00 -21.42
N GLU A 174 49.44 4.41 -20.82
CA GLU A 174 49.34 3.25 -19.95
C GLU A 174 48.55 3.62 -18.68
N GLN A 175 47.60 2.77 -18.27
CA GLN A 175 47.53 2.15 -16.93
C GLN A 175 46.14 1.53 -16.68
N GLY A 176 46.14 0.28 -16.17
CA GLY A 176 45.01 -0.29 -15.43
C GLY A 176 44.20 -1.36 -16.15
N ALA A 177 44.76 -2.57 -16.28
CA ALA A 177 44.01 -3.74 -16.70
C ALA A 177 43.01 -4.16 -15.60
N ASN A 178 41.71 -3.92 -15.84
CA ASN A 178 40.64 -4.63 -15.14
C ASN A 178 39.72 -5.26 -16.18
N GLN A 179 39.92 -6.55 -16.44
CA GLN A 179 39.11 -7.33 -17.37
C GLN A 179 37.75 -7.64 -16.74
N GLU A 180 36.72 -6.89 -17.13
CA GLU A 180 35.33 -7.26 -16.87
C GLU A 180 34.98 -8.56 -17.60
N ARG A 181 34.90 -9.66 -16.84
CA ARG A 181 34.43 -10.96 -17.34
C ARG A 181 32.95 -10.85 -17.66
N LYS A 182 32.59 -10.98 -18.95
CA LYS A 182 31.22 -11.18 -19.42
C LYS A 182 30.62 -12.42 -18.73
N VAL A 183 29.63 -12.22 -17.85
CA VAL A 183 28.90 -13.28 -17.16
C VAL A 183 28.00 -13.99 -18.19
N GLN A 184 28.30 -15.26 -18.47
CA GLN A 184 27.46 -16.11 -19.31
C GLN A 184 26.27 -16.63 -18.49
N PRO A 185 25.06 -16.74 -19.07
CA PRO A 185 23.88 -17.19 -18.34
C PRO A 185 24.05 -18.65 -17.87
N VAL A 186 23.89 -18.87 -16.56
CA VAL A 186 23.96 -20.17 -15.91
C VAL A 186 22.83 -21.06 -16.42
N ARG A 187 23.18 -22.13 -17.14
CA ARG A 187 22.24 -23.11 -17.66
C ARG A 187 21.91 -24.10 -16.54
N VAL A 188 20.73 -23.96 -15.94
CA VAL A 188 20.25 -24.87 -14.90
C VAL A 188 19.88 -26.20 -15.55
N GLU A 189 20.63 -27.26 -15.26
CA GLU A 189 20.27 -28.61 -15.69
C GLU A 189 18.95 -29.04 -15.03
N LYS A 190 18.06 -29.68 -15.82
CA LYS A 190 16.76 -30.16 -15.35
C LYS A 190 16.96 -31.17 -14.21
N LYS A 191 16.48 -30.84 -13.01
CA LYS A 191 16.37 -31.79 -11.90
C LYS A 191 15.41 -32.92 -12.30
N VAL A 192 15.92 -34.15 -12.33
CA VAL A 192 15.14 -35.35 -12.65
C VAL A 192 14.05 -35.57 -11.60
N GLY A 193 12.80 -35.72 -12.04
CA GLY A 193 11.66 -35.89 -11.17
C GLY A 193 11.63 -37.25 -10.45
N ARG A 194 11.04 -37.32 -9.24
CA ARG A 194 11.01 -38.53 -8.39
C ARG A 194 10.51 -39.81 -9.10
N ASN A 195 9.63 -39.69 -10.10
CA ASN A 195 9.09 -40.82 -10.86
C ASN A 195 9.67 -40.98 -12.28
N GLU A 196 10.61 -40.13 -12.70
CA GLU A 196 11.25 -40.20 -14.02
C GLU A 196 12.28 -41.34 -14.08
N PRO A 197 12.62 -41.84 -15.29
CA PRO A 197 13.68 -42.83 -15.44
C PRO A 197 15.00 -42.30 -14.86
N CYS A 198 15.66 -43.13 -14.05
CA CYS A 198 16.88 -42.74 -13.36
C CYS A 198 18.03 -42.54 -14.37
N PRO A 199 18.80 -41.44 -14.29
CA PRO A 199 19.85 -41.12 -15.26
C PRO A 199 21.05 -42.08 -15.22
N CYS A 200 21.12 -42.99 -14.24
CA CYS A 200 22.15 -44.05 -14.19
C CYS A 200 21.95 -45.18 -15.21
N GLY A 201 20.89 -45.13 -16.04
CA GLY A 201 20.63 -46.13 -17.08
C GLY A 201 20.06 -47.46 -16.56
N SER A 202 19.67 -47.55 -15.28
CA SER A 202 19.16 -48.78 -14.66
C SER A 202 17.74 -49.18 -15.08
N GLY A 203 17.05 -48.37 -15.90
CA GLY A 203 15.67 -48.59 -16.33
C GLY A 203 14.60 -48.42 -15.24
N LYS A 204 15.00 -48.15 -13.98
CA LYS A 204 14.09 -47.96 -12.84
C LYS A 204 13.73 -46.48 -12.66
N LYS A 205 12.55 -46.21 -12.07
CA LYS A 205 12.15 -44.84 -11.67
C LYS A 205 13.10 -44.30 -10.59
N PHE A 206 13.40 -43.00 -10.63
CA PHE A 206 14.39 -42.36 -9.76
C PHE A 206 14.21 -42.69 -8.27
N LYS A 207 12.97 -42.62 -7.75
CA LYS A 207 12.63 -42.99 -6.36
C LYS A 207 12.97 -44.41 -5.91
N ASN A 208 13.08 -45.34 -6.85
CA ASN A 208 13.36 -46.76 -6.57
C ASN A 208 14.83 -47.11 -6.89
N CYS A 209 15.64 -46.09 -7.15
CA CYS A 209 17.06 -46.22 -7.44
C CYS A 209 17.81 -45.15 -6.63
N HIS A 210 18.30 -44.08 -7.24
CA HIS A 210 19.08 -43.06 -6.52
C HIS A 210 18.25 -42.13 -5.61
N GLY A 211 16.93 -42.29 -5.61
CA GLY A 211 15.99 -41.56 -4.75
C GLY A 211 15.40 -42.41 -3.60
N THR A 212 15.94 -43.61 -3.34
CA THR A 212 15.61 -44.36 -2.13
C THR A 212 16.36 -43.74 -0.96
N ALA A 213 15.67 -42.95 -0.15
CA ALA A 213 16.12 -42.73 1.21
C ALA A 213 15.87 -44.04 1.97
N GLU A 214 16.94 -44.76 2.31
CA GLU A 214 16.85 -45.84 3.29
C GLU A 214 16.38 -45.27 4.62
N ALA A 215 15.57 -46.04 5.34
CA ALA A 215 14.97 -45.68 6.62
C ALA A 215 16.03 -45.58 7.73
#